data_AF-A0AAD7JUJ4-F1
#
_entry.id   AF-A0AAD7JUJ4-F1
#
_cell.length_a   1.000
_cell.length_b   1.000
_cell.length_c   1.000
_cell.angle_alpha   90.00
_cell.angle_beta   90.00
_cell.angle_gamma   90.00
#
_symmetry.space_group_name_H-M   'P 1'
#
loop_
_entity.id
_entity.type
_entity.pdbx_description
1 polymer ?
#
loop_
_entity_poly.entity_id
_entity_poly.type
_entity_poly.pdbx_seq_one_letter_code
_entity_poly.pdbx_strand_id
1 'polypeptide(L)'
;VLSGDFFQLPPVPDKTHERSMPATFAFDSQSWPRCIGRPVVLSRVFRQKDNAFVDILSSMRLGVLSRSHVQQLTKLGRPLIYADGIEPSQLFPLRVEVEACNSGRLNALSGQVVTYHAVDCAGYDVHNEPISKFTFDFLSSA
;
A
#
# COMPACT_ATOMS: atom_id res chain seq x y z
N VAL A 1 -19.21 10.55 1.09
CA VAL A 1 -18.98 9.51 2.12
C VAL A 1 -17.48 9.23 2.17
N LEU A 2 -16.86 9.21 3.35
CA LEU A 2 -15.44 8.87 3.54
C LEU A 2 -15.31 7.61 4.37
N SER A 3 -14.28 6.82 4.12
CA SER A 3 -13.92 5.64 4.91
C SER A 3 -12.40 5.46 4.90
N GLY A 4 -11.83 5.10 6.04
CA GLY A 4 -10.39 4.84 6.15
C GLY A 4 -9.95 4.63 7.59
N ASP A 5 -8.64 4.46 7.77
CA ASP A 5 -7.99 4.28 9.07
C ASP A 5 -6.70 5.08 9.08
N PHE A 6 -6.69 6.18 9.84
CA PHE A 6 -5.54 7.09 9.93
C PHE A 6 -4.34 6.52 10.70
N PHE A 7 -4.49 5.35 11.33
CA PHE A 7 -3.36 4.59 11.89
C PHE A 7 -2.62 3.76 10.84
N GLN A 8 -3.10 3.72 9.59
CA GLN A 8 -2.41 3.05 8.49
C GLN A 8 -1.43 4.03 7.80
N LEU A 9 -1.10 3.78 6.53
CA LEU A 9 -0.08 4.54 5.81
C LEU A 9 -0.49 6.03 5.69
N PRO A 10 0.43 6.97 6.00
CA PRO A 10 0.21 8.40 5.80
C PRO A 10 0.24 8.76 4.30
N PRO A 11 -0.19 9.99 3.94
CA PRO A 11 0.02 10.52 2.60
C PRO A 11 1.51 10.51 2.23
N VAL A 12 1.81 10.15 0.98
CA VAL A 12 3.17 10.19 0.44
C VAL A 12 3.47 11.64 0.01
N PRO A 13 4.55 12.27 0.51
CA PRO A 13 4.93 13.62 0.10
C PRO A 13 5.21 13.69 -1.40
N ASP A 14 4.67 14.72 -2.04
CA ASP A 14 4.98 15.00 -3.43
C ASP A 14 6.38 15.62 -3.54
N LYS A 15 7.23 15.00 -4.35
CA LYS A 15 8.59 15.46 -4.64
C LYS A 15 8.72 16.06 -6.04
N THR A 16 7.64 16.09 -6.82
CA THR A 16 7.67 16.39 -8.26
C THR A 16 7.41 17.86 -8.57
N HIS A 17 6.72 18.59 -7.70
CA HIS A 17 6.48 20.02 -7.87
C HIS A 17 7.59 20.86 -7.23
N GLU A 18 8.03 21.92 -7.91
CA GLU A 18 8.98 22.92 -7.40
C GLU A 18 8.54 23.53 -6.06
N ARG A 19 7.25 23.46 -5.74
CA ARG A 19 6.70 23.73 -4.42
C ARG A 19 6.45 22.42 -3.69
N SER A 20 7.35 22.11 -2.75
CA SER A 20 7.15 21.03 -1.78
C SER A 20 5.88 21.32 -0.97
N MET A 21 4.79 20.62 -1.30
CA MET A 21 3.59 20.63 -0.48
C MET A 21 3.80 19.63 0.66
N PRO A 22 3.74 20.06 1.93
CA PRO A 22 3.84 19.13 3.05
C PRO A 22 2.68 18.12 2.99
N ALA A 23 3.02 16.84 3.17
CA ALA A 23 2.01 15.79 3.28
C ALA A 23 1.29 15.91 4.63
N THR A 24 0.10 16.51 4.62
CA THR A 24 -0.77 16.63 5.79
C THR A 24 -1.91 15.63 5.73
N PHE A 25 -2.44 15.22 6.89
CA PHE A 25 -3.57 14.31 6.90
C PHE A 25 -4.83 15.01 6.41
N ALA A 26 -5.78 14.23 5.88
CA ALA A 26 -7.04 14.79 5.39
C ALA A 26 -7.82 15.55 6.49
N PHE A 27 -7.72 15.08 7.74
CA PHE A 27 -8.36 15.73 8.89
C PHE A 27 -7.73 17.06 9.31
N ASP A 28 -6.55 17.41 8.79
CA ASP A 28 -5.90 18.71 9.02
C ASP A 28 -6.46 19.80 8.10
N SER A 29 -7.31 19.46 7.12
CA SER A 29 -7.87 20.44 6.17
C SER A 29 -8.90 21.36 6.81
N GLN A 30 -8.91 22.64 6.43
CA GLN A 30 -9.90 23.63 6.89
C GLN A 30 -11.34 23.29 6.46
N SER A 31 -11.52 22.47 5.42
CA SER A 31 -12.82 21.98 4.98
C SER A 31 -13.31 20.79 5.81
N TRP A 32 -12.43 20.03 6.46
CA TRP A 32 -12.82 18.85 7.23
C TRP A 32 -13.95 19.11 8.22
N PRO A 33 -13.89 20.09 9.15
CA PRO A 33 -14.97 20.32 10.11
C PRO A 33 -16.28 20.83 9.47
N ARG A 34 -16.22 21.38 8.25
CA ARG A 34 -17.39 21.88 7.50
C ARG A 34 -18.09 20.76 6.73
N CYS A 35 -17.34 19.75 6.31
CA CYS A 35 -17.84 18.69 5.44
C CYS A 35 -18.06 17.36 6.19
N ILE A 36 -17.34 17.13 7.28
CA ILE A 36 -17.31 15.85 7.98
C ILE A 36 -18.01 15.98 9.33
N GLY A 37 -19.16 15.31 9.44
CA GLY A 37 -19.88 15.17 10.70
C GLY A 37 -19.21 14.19 11.67
N ARG A 38 -19.94 13.78 12.70
CA ARG A 38 -19.46 12.80 13.69
C ARG A 38 -19.12 11.47 13.00
N PRO A 39 -17.90 10.92 13.16
CA PRO A 39 -17.53 9.66 12.54
C PRO A 39 -18.22 8.48 13.23
N VAL A 40 -18.48 7.42 12.45
CA VAL A 40 -18.87 6.11 12.96
C VAL A 40 -17.62 5.25 13.07
N VAL A 41 -17.33 4.75 14.27
CA VAL A 41 -16.17 3.89 14.53
C VAL A 41 -16.61 2.43 14.55
N LEU A 42 -16.07 1.63 13.64
CA LEU A 42 -16.28 0.18 13.63
C LEU A 42 -15.29 -0.48 14.59
N SER A 43 -15.80 -1.28 15.53
CA SER A 43 -14.99 -1.89 16.61
C SER A 43 -14.74 -3.39 16.42
N ARG A 44 -15.53 -4.08 15.59
CA ARG A 44 -15.41 -5.53 15.39
C ARG A 44 -14.44 -5.86 14.27
N VAL A 45 -13.43 -6.67 14.57
CA VAL A 45 -12.50 -7.24 13.59
C VAL A 45 -13.09 -8.53 13.00
N PHE A 46 -13.13 -8.61 11.67
CA PHE A 46 -13.65 -9.79 10.95
C PHE A 46 -12.57 -10.58 10.21
N ARG A 47 -11.42 -9.96 9.89
CA ARG A 47 -10.37 -10.57 9.07
C ARG A 47 -9.64 -11.68 9.83
N GLN A 48 -9.33 -11.46 11.10
CA GLN A 48 -8.68 -12.44 11.97
C GLN A 48 -9.68 -13.02 12.96
N LYS A 49 -9.66 -14.36 13.12
CA LYS A 49 -10.51 -15.08 14.09
C LYS A 49 -9.85 -15.30 15.45
N ASP A 50 -8.52 -15.31 15.49
CA ASP A 50 -7.76 -15.51 16.72
C ASP A 50 -7.69 -14.21 17.52
N ASN A 51 -8.32 -14.20 18.70
CA ASN A 51 -8.36 -13.05 19.59
C ASN A 51 -6.98 -12.60 20.06
N ALA A 52 -6.03 -13.52 20.27
CA ALA A 52 -4.67 -13.15 20.66
C ALA A 52 -3.95 -12.41 19.53
N PHE A 53 -4.20 -12.81 18.28
CA PHE A 53 -3.63 -12.12 17.13
C PHE A 53 -4.31 -10.77 16.88
N VAL A 54 -5.63 -10.67 17.07
CA VAL A 54 -6.36 -9.40 17.01
C VAL A 54 -5.82 -8.40 18.03
N ASP A 55 -5.54 -8.85 19.25
CA ASP A 55 -4.96 -8.02 20.31
C ASP A 55 -3.56 -7.49 19.95
N ILE A 56 -2.69 -8.35 19.42
CA ILE A 56 -1.36 -7.95 18.92
C ILE A 56 -1.50 -6.88 17.82
N LEU A 57 -2.39 -7.09 16.83
CA LEU A 57 -2.58 -6.14 15.73
C LEU A 57 -3.16 -4.80 16.20
N SER A 58 -4.09 -4.83 17.15
CA SER A 58 -4.69 -3.62 17.75
C SER A 58 -3.67 -2.83 18.57
N SER A 59 -2.84 -3.55 19.33
CA SER A 59 -1.71 -2.99 20.09
C SER A 59 -0.67 -2.35 19.17
N MET A 60 -0.34 -3.02 18.05
CA MET A 60 0.56 -2.48 17.02
C MET A 60 0.00 -1.22 16.35
N ARG A 61 -1.30 -1.21 16.04
CA ARG A 61 -2.00 -0.05 15.46
C ARG A 61 -1.88 1.21 16.34
N LEU A 62 -1.88 1.03 17.67
CA LEU A 62 -1.72 2.13 18.63
C LEU A 62 -0.27 2.39 19.05
N GLY A 63 0.69 1.59 18.59
CA GLY A 63 2.09 1.70 18.99
C GLY A 63 2.40 1.23 20.42
N VAL A 64 1.53 0.43 21.04
CA VAL A 64 1.66 -0.03 22.44
C VAL A 64 1.90 -1.54 22.47
N LEU A 65 3.13 -1.98 22.22
CA LEU A 65 3.48 -3.39 22.25
C LEU A 65 4.08 -3.80 23.60
N SER A 66 3.54 -4.87 24.18
CA SER A 66 4.11 -5.51 25.36
C SER A 66 5.27 -6.44 24.98
N ARG A 67 6.08 -6.86 25.96
CA ARG A 67 7.14 -7.85 25.75
C ARG A 67 6.59 -9.18 25.21
N SER A 68 5.41 -9.60 25.66
CA SER A 68 4.78 -10.83 25.16
C SER A 68 4.34 -10.68 23.70
N HIS A 69 3.82 -9.51 23.28
CA HIS A 69 3.47 -9.26 21.88
C HIS A 69 4.70 -9.38 20.96
N VAL A 70 5.81 -8.74 21.35
CA VAL A 70 7.07 -8.82 20.59
C VAL A 70 7.56 -10.25 20.50
N GLN A 71 7.56 -11.00 21.62
CA GLN A 71 7.97 -12.41 21.61
C GLN A 71 7.11 -13.29 20.70
N GLN A 72 5.79 -13.06 20.63
CA GLN A 72 4.91 -13.81 19.73
C GLN A 72 5.20 -13.48 18.26
N LEU A 73 5.41 -12.20 17.94
CA LEU A 73 5.77 -11.77 16.58
C LEU A 73 7.13 -12.34 16.15
N THR A 74 8.13 -12.35 17.03
CA THR A 74 9.45 -12.92 16.72
C THR A 74 9.38 -14.41 16.38
N LYS A 75 8.50 -15.17 17.01
CA LYS A 75 8.29 -16.59 16.69
C LYS A 75 7.76 -16.84 15.27
N LEU A 76 7.19 -15.81 14.62
CA LEU A 76 6.71 -15.90 13.24
C LEU A 76 7.84 -15.90 12.20
N GLY A 77 9.10 -15.62 12.60
CA GLY A 77 10.27 -15.69 11.72
C GLY A 77 10.69 -17.11 11.29
N ARG A 78 9.95 -18.14 11.72
CA ARG A 78 10.12 -19.52 11.25
C ARG A 78 9.82 -19.64 9.75
N PRO A 79 10.41 -20.63 9.05
CA PRO A 79 9.97 -20.98 7.71
C PRO A 79 8.49 -21.31 7.69
N LEU A 80 7.85 -20.96 6.59
CA LEU A 80 6.45 -21.25 6.36
C LEU A 80 6.35 -22.48 5.46
N ILE A 81 5.45 -23.40 5.83
CA ILE A 81 5.20 -24.66 5.14
C ILE A 81 3.78 -24.58 4.57
N TYR A 82 3.65 -24.85 3.27
CA TYR A 82 2.36 -24.79 2.57
C TYR A 82 2.14 -26.11 1.84
N ALA A 83 0.93 -26.66 1.98
CA ALA A 83 0.60 -27.98 1.45
C ALA A 83 0.18 -27.95 -0.03
N ASP A 84 -0.25 -26.80 -0.53
CA ASP A 84 -0.76 -26.59 -1.88
C ASP A 84 0.31 -26.16 -2.89
N GLY A 85 1.56 -25.96 -2.43
CA GLY A 85 2.66 -25.48 -3.26
C GLY A 85 2.54 -24.01 -3.67
N ILE A 86 1.55 -23.28 -3.13
CA ILE A 86 1.36 -21.86 -3.42
C ILE A 86 2.11 -21.06 -2.35
N GLU A 87 3.23 -20.47 -2.75
CA GLU A 87 3.94 -19.54 -1.88
C GLU A 87 3.11 -18.25 -1.66
N PRO A 88 3.06 -17.71 -0.44
CA PRO A 88 2.29 -16.51 -0.15
C PRO A 88 3.01 -15.28 -0.68
N SER A 89 2.22 -14.23 -0.85
CA SER A 89 2.73 -12.91 -1.16
C SER A 89 3.70 -12.43 -0.09
N GLN A 90 4.84 -11.92 -0.54
CA GLN A 90 5.81 -11.24 0.30
C GLN A 90 5.60 -9.73 0.21
N LEU A 91 5.72 -9.05 1.35
CA LEU A 91 5.54 -7.59 1.45
C LEU A 91 6.89 -6.96 1.79
N PHE A 92 7.27 -5.94 1.02
CA PHE A 92 8.53 -5.21 1.17
C PHE A 92 8.27 -3.70 1.27
N PRO A 93 9.13 -2.96 1.99
CA PRO A 93 9.00 -1.51 2.09
C PRO A 93 9.37 -0.77 0.79
N LEU A 94 10.29 -1.30 -0.02
CA LEU A 94 10.78 -0.63 -1.23
C LEU A 94 10.38 -1.35 -2.52
N ARG A 95 10.09 -0.58 -3.56
CA ARG A 95 9.79 -1.11 -4.91
C ARG A 95 10.93 -1.96 -5.48
N VAL A 96 12.19 -1.59 -5.22
CA VAL A 96 13.36 -2.34 -5.71
C VAL A 96 13.42 -3.76 -5.13
N GLU A 97 13.01 -3.94 -3.87
CA GLU A 97 12.94 -5.25 -3.22
C GLU A 97 11.81 -6.10 -3.79
N VAL A 98 10.65 -5.47 -4.05
CA VAL A 98 9.52 -6.12 -4.73
C VAL A 98 9.92 -6.58 -6.13
N GLU A 99 10.56 -5.72 -6.92
CA GLU A 99 10.99 -6.05 -8.27
C GLU A 99 12.00 -7.20 -8.24
N ALA A 100 13.06 -7.08 -7.44
CA ALA A 100 14.08 -8.13 -7.32
C ALA A 100 13.47 -9.49 -6.92
N CYS A 101 12.53 -9.51 -5.97
CA CYS A 101 11.84 -10.73 -5.56
C CYS A 101 10.98 -11.31 -6.69
N ASN A 102 10.17 -10.47 -7.35
CA ASN A 102 9.27 -10.90 -8.40
C ASN A 102 10.02 -11.37 -9.65
N SER A 103 11.00 -10.62 -10.15
CA SER A 103 11.80 -11.04 -11.31
C SER A 103 12.58 -12.32 -10.99
N GLY A 104 13.13 -12.44 -9.77
CA GLY A 104 13.81 -13.65 -9.30
C GLY A 104 12.90 -14.88 -9.35
N ARG A 105 11.66 -14.77 -8.84
CA ARG A 105 10.68 -15.87 -8.90
C ARG A 105 10.23 -16.18 -10.32
N LEU A 106 9.97 -15.16 -11.15
CA LEU A 106 9.56 -15.34 -12.53
C LEU A 106 10.63 -16.09 -13.35
N ASN A 107 11.90 -15.71 -13.18
CA ASN A 107 13.04 -16.33 -13.87
C ASN A 107 13.32 -17.77 -13.41
N ALA A 108 12.85 -18.16 -12.22
CA ALA A 108 12.99 -19.53 -11.71
C ALA A 108 11.96 -20.50 -12.33
N LEU A 109 10.94 -19.99 -13.02
CA LEU A 109 9.93 -20.83 -13.68
C LEU A 109 10.50 -21.43 -14.98
N SER A 110 10.21 -22.69 -15.24
CA SER A 110 10.66 -23.41 -16.45
C SER A 110 9.82 -23.12 -17.70
N GLY A 111 8.76 -22.31 -17.58
CA GLY A 111 7.84 -21.98 -18.66
C GLY A 111 8.42 -20.97 -19.65
N GLN A 112 7.84 -20.90 -20.85
CA GLN A 112 8.20 -19.85 -21.81
C GLN A 112 7.66 -18.50 -21.35
N VAL A 113 8.49 -17.46 -21.51
CA VAL A 113 8.09 -16.07 -21.24
C VAL A 113 7.10 -15.62 -22.30
N VAL A 114 5.96 -15.10 -21.85
CA VAL A 114 4.97 -14.43 -22.70
C VAL A 114 4.87 -12.98 -22.25
N THR A 115 5.22 -12.06 -23.15
CA THR A 115 5.21 -10.63 -22.87
C THR A 115 3.91 -10.01 -23.37
N TYR A 116 3.24 -9.25 -22.50
CA TYR A 116 2.04 -8.49 -22.83
C TYR A 116 2.39 -7.00 -22.84
N HIS A 117 2.38 -6.40 -24.03
CA HIS A 117 2.67 -4.97 -24.20
C HIS A 117 1.41 -4.12 -24.02
N ALA A 118 1.49 -3.11 -23.16
CA ALA A 118 0.42 -2.13 -22.99
C ALA A 118 0.39 -1.13 -24.17
N VAL A 119 -0.79 -0.57 -24.44
CA VAL A 119 -0.98 0.53 -25.40
C VAL A 119 -1.72 1.65 -24.67
N ASP A 120 -1.03 2.75 -24.41
CA ASP A 120 -1.59 3.89 -23.70
C ASP A 120 -2.09 4.95 -24.68
N CYS A 121 -3.30 5.50 -24.47
CA CYS A 121 -3.84 6.63 -25.23
C CYS A 121 -4.19 7.80 -24.30
N ALA A 122 -4.07 9.02 -24.83
CA ALA A 122 -4.52 10.21 -24.14
C ALA A 122 -6.05 10.16 -23.98
N GLY A 123 -6.53 10.40 -22.76
CA GLY A 123 -7.95 10.61 -22.50
C GLY A 123 -8.42 11.99 -22.92
N TYR A 124 -9.71 12.27 -22.68
CA TYR A 124 -10.29 13.61 -22.79
C TYR A 124 -10.56 14.16 -21.39
N ASP A 125 -10.45 15.46 -21.21
CA ASP A 125 -10.80 16.12 -19.96
C ASP A 125 -12.33 16.30 -19.80
N VAL A 126 -12.76 16.98 -18.73
CA VAL A 126 -14.17 17.29 -18.42
C VAL A 126 -14.84 18.17 -19.49
N HIS A 127 -14.04 18.87 -20.31
CA HIS A 127 -14.49 19.72 -21.41
C HIS A 127 -14.42 19.01 -22.77
N ASN A 128 -14.12 17.71 -22.78
CA ASN A 128 -13.94 16.90 -23.98
C ASN A 128 -12.75 17.35 -24.84
N GLU A 129 -11.74 17.98 -24.22
CA GLU A 129 -10.49 18.36 -24.85
C GLU A 129 -9.44 17.24 -24.72
N PRO A 130 -8.62 16.96 -25.75
CA PRO A 130 -7.59 15.92 -25.67
C PRO A 130 -6.53 16.25 -24.61
N ILE A 131 -6.30 15.35 -23.66
CA ILE A 131 -5.21 15.47 -22.68
C ILE A 131 -3.90 15.17 -23.42
N SER A 132 -3.15 16.19 -23.83
CA SER A 132 -1.94 15.99 -24.64
C SER A 132 -0.92 15.06 -23.94
N LYS A 133 -0.33 14.11 -24.68
CA LYS A 133 0.72 13.20 -24.19
C LYS A 133 2.05 13.89 -23.84
N PHE A 134 2.21 15.19 -24.11
CA PHE A 134 3.49 15.89 -24.08
C PHE A 134 3.93 16.33 -22.68
N THR A 135 4.02 15.41 -21.73
CA THR A 135 4.73 15.69 -20.46
C THR A 135 5.40 14.46 -19.84
N PHE A 136 5.82 13.47 -20.62
CA PHE A 136 6.58 12.31 -20.10
C PHE A 136 7.79 11.85 -20.96
N ASP A 137 8.31 12.68 -21.87
CA ASP A 137 9.52 12.35 -22.65
C ASP A 137 10.86 12.62 -21.91
N PHE A 138 10.87 12.68 -20.58
CA PHE A 138 12.12 12.89 -19.82
C PHE A 138 12.70 11.63 -19.12
N LEU A 139 12.13 10.44 -19.29
CA LEU A 139 12.65 9.22 -18.63
C LEU A 139 12.92 8.03 -19.56
N SER A 140 13.13 8.26 -20.87
CA SER A 140 13.61 7.24 -21.80
C SER A 140 15.09 7.36 -22.18
N SER A 141 15.84 8.29 -21.58
CA SER A 141 17.25 8.52 -21.93
C SER A 141 18.08 8.97 -20.73
N ALA A 142 18.36 8.04 -19.79
CA ALA A 142 19.55 8.02 -18.94
C ALA A 142 19.70 6.65 -18.28
#